data_AF-A0AAE4D3Z7-F1
#
_entry.id   AF-A0AAE4D3Z7-F1
#
_cell.length_a   1.000
_cell.length_b   1.000
_cell.length_c   1.000
_cell.angle_alpha   90.00
_cell.angle_beta   90.00
_cell.angle_gamma   90.00
#
_symmetry.space_group_name_H-M   'P 1'
#
loop_
_entity.id
_entity.type
_entity.pdbx_description
1 polymer ?
#
loop_
_entity_poly.entity_id
_entity_poly.type
_entity_poly.pdbx_seq_one_letter_code
_entity_poly.pdbx_strand_id
1 'polypeptide(L)'
;MSRRAFLTAGARAGAATVALGGVGAAAAAAAPTNDVDAIVLQLAAAAAVWPFEAETGEGGPIEARLTAPHVVAAWARCSSVRTAQAERAAQRLTDAGLGGLGTQSLLVRLSTIVGEADAGQLDDLNALVGVAAATLADAIDPDGEIGPGIWLGTLAIMHENGDRPVVEAAP
;
A
#
# COMPACT_ATOMS: atom_id res chain seq x y z
N MET A 1 10.98 -55.52 23.50
CA MET A 1 11.97 -54.51 23.07
C MET A 1 11.22 -53.34 22.45
N SER A 2 11.14 -52.21 23.17
CA SER A 2 10.47 -50.99 22.72
C SER A 2 11.39 -50.16 21.83
N ARG A 3 10.91 -49.73 20.66
CA ARG A 3 11.42 -48.55 19.95
C ARG A 3 10.25 -47.70 19.46
N ARG A 4 10.35 -46.41 19.79
CA ARG A 4 9.35 -45.34 19.67
C ARG A 4 9.38 -44.68 18.29
N ALA A 5 8.22 -44.12 17.94
CA ALA A 5 7.96 -42.83 17.25
C ALA A 5 8.65 -42.53 15.90
N PHE A 6 7.88 -42.08 14.91
CA PHE A 6 7.51 -40.66 14.76
C PHE A 6 6.39 -40.48 13.72
N LEU A 7 5.33 -39.79 14.12
CA LEU A 7 4.30 -39.20 13.28
C LEU A 7 4.81 -37.84 12.80
N THR A 8 4.76 -37.58 11.50
CA THR A 8 4.77 -36.22 10.96
C THR A 8 3.74 -36.13 9.85
N ALA A 9 2.64 -35.47 10.18
CA ALA A 9 1.62 -35.02 9.25
C ALA A 9 2.18 -33.84 8.45
N GLY A 10 2.32 -34.01 7.13
CA GLY A 10 2.59 -32.92 6.19
C GLY A 10 1.29 -32.25 5.79
N ALA A 11 1.07 -31.03 6.29
CA ALA A 11 -0.07 -30.20 6.00
C ALA A 11 -0.15 -29.82 4.50
N ARG A 12 -1.36 -29.90 3.94
CA ARG A 12 -1.72 -29.35 2.64
C ARG A 12 -1.74 -27.82 2.73
N ALA A 13 -0.80 -27.15 2.08
CA ALA A 13 -0.93 -25.73 1.76
C ALA A 13 -1.69 -25.63 0.42
N GLY A 14 -2.96 -25.25 0.49
CA GLY A 14 -3.74 -24.86 -0.68
C GLY A 14 -3.28 -23.49 -1.16
N ALA A 15 -2.68 -23.45 -2.35
CA ALA A 15 -2.39 -22.20 -3.04
C ALA A 15 -3.70 -21.67 -3.65
N ALA A 16 -4.25 -20.62 -3.02
CA ALA A 16 -5.26 -19.79 -3.65
C ALA A 16 -4.57 -18.97 -4.76
N THR A 17 -4.75 -19.40 -6.00
CA THR A 17 -4.35 -18.64 -7.19
C THR A 17 -5.35 -17.50 -7.36
N VAL A 18 -4.94 -16.29 -7.00
CA VAL A 18 -5.65 -15.08 -7.43
C VAL A 18 -5.38 -14.92 -8.92
N ALA A 19 -6.40 -15.23 -9.72
CA ALA A 19 -6.38 -15.03 -11.17
C ALA A 19 -6.55 -13.53 -11.47
N LEU A 20 -5.42 -12.83 -11.60
CA LEU A 20 -5.37 -11.53 -12.26
C LEU A 20 -5.42 -11.76 -13.78
N GLY A 21 -6.54 -11.36 -14.38
CA GLY A 21 -6.74 -11.40 -15.81
C GLY A 21 -5.81 -10.43 -16.54
N GLY A 22 -4.85 -10.99 -17.27
CA GLY A 22 -4.43 -10.57 -18.61
C GLY A 22 -3.91 -9.14 -18.84
N VAL A 23 -2.61 -8.92 -18.63
CA VAL A 23 -1.68 -8.31 -19.60
C VAL A 23 -0.25 -8.58 -19.15
N GLY A 24 0.55 -9.20 -20.03
CA GLY A 24 2.02 -9.18 -19.99
C GLY A 24 2.68 -9.99 -18.87
N ALA A 25 3.60 -10.89 -19.24
CA ALA A 25 4.48 -11.57 -18.30
C ALA A 25 5.44 -10.56 -17.65
N ALA A 26 4.98 -9.86 -16.62
CA ALA A 26 5.84 -9.16 -15.68
C ALA A 26 6.64 -10.23 -14.93
N ALA A 27 7.97 -10.08 -14.91
CA ALA A 27 8.86 -10.87 -14.07
C ALA A 27 8.21 -11.03 -12.71
N ALA A 28 8.03 -12.27 -12.25
CA ALA A 28 7.26 -12.60 -11.06
C ALA A 28 7.69 -11.70 -9.89
N ALA A 29 6.93 -10.63 -9.67
CA ALA A 29 7.16 -9.70 -8.59
C ALA A 29 7.00 -10.52 -7.33
N ALA A 30 8.06 -10.58 -6.52
CA ALA A 30 8.02 -11.35 -5.28
C ALA A 30 6.81 -10.88 -4.47
N ALA A 31 6.03 -11.85 -3.97
CA ALA A 31 4.88 -11.57 -3.12
C ALA A 31 5.31 -10.69 -1.93
N PRO A 32 4.44 -9.80 -1.44
CA PRO A 32 4.74 -8.98 -0.26
C PRO A 32 5.15 -9.87 0.90
N THR A 33 6.13 -9.40 1.68
CA THR A 33 6.77 -10.23 2.70
C THR A 33 5.96 -10.31 4.00
N ASN A 34 5.02 -9.38 4.18
CA ASN A 34 4.11 -9.26 5.33
C ASN A 34 2.87 -8.40 4.95
N ASP A 35 1.91 -8.30 5.87
CA ASP A 35 0.66 -7.55 5.67
C ASP A 35 0.88 -6.03 5.56
N VAL A 36 1.91 -5.48 6.22
CA VAL A 36 2.26 -4.05 6.14
C VAL A 36 2.73 -3.70 4.73
N ASP A 37 3.65 -4.48 4.15
CA ASP A 37 4.14 -4.30 2.78
C ASP A 37 3.00 -4.44 1.76
N ALA A 38 2.04 -5.33 2.03
CA ALA A 38 0.86 -5.49 1.17
C ALA A 38 -0.01 -4.21 1.17
N ILE A 39 -0.23 -3.59 2.33
CA ILE A 39 -0.93 -2.30 2.42
C ILE A 39 -0.15 -1.19 1.71
N VAL A 40 1.18 -1.13 1.88
CA VAL A 40 2.03 -0.15 1.17
C VAL A 40 1.88 -0.29 -0.34
N LEU A 41 1.99 -1.50 -0.89
CA LEU A 41 1.81 -1.74 -2.32
C LEU A 41 0.41 -1.36 -2.80
N GLN A 42 -0.61 -1.65 -2.00
CA GLN A 42 -2.00 -1.35 -2.34
C GLN A 42 -2.24 0.17 -2.38
N LEU A 43 -1.68 0.92 -1.42
CA LEU A 43 -1.72 2.39 -1.41
C LEU A 43 -0.91 2.98 -2.54
N ALA A 44 0.27 2.42 -2.84
CA ALA A 44 1.10 2.85 -3.96
C ALA A 44 0.36 2.65 -5.29
N ALA A 45 -0.30 1.50 -5.48
CA ALA A 45 -1.13 1.23 -6.65
C ALA A 45 -2.32 2.20 -6.76
N ALA A 46 -2.92 2.60 -5.63
CA ALA A 46 -3.99 3.59 -5.64
C ALA A 46 -3.49 5.00 -5.96
N ALA A 47 -2.35 5.41 -5.41
CA ALA A 47 -1.71 6.69 -5.67
C ALA A 47 -1.19 6.81 -7.11
N ALA A 48 -0.85 5.69 -7.75
CA ALA A 48 -0.43 5.67 -9.15
C ALA A 48 -1.54 6.11 -10.12
N VAL A 49 -2.82 5.94 -9.75
CA VAL A 49 -3.97 6.19 -10.63
C VAL A 49 -4.93 7.27 -10.12
N TRP A 50 -4.78 7.75 -8.90
CA TRP A 50 -5.68 8.72 -8.28
C TRP A 50 -4.91 9.73 -7.40
N PRO A 51 -5.26 11.03 -7.41
CA PRO A 51 -6.36 11.66 -8.16
C PRO A 51 -6.06 11.83 -9.66
N PHE A 52 -4.79 11.79 -10.03
CA PHE A 52 -4.31 11.79 -11.40
C PHE A 52 -3.20 10.75 -11.51
N GLU A 53 -2.98 10.25 -12.73
CA GLU A 53 -1.87 9.35 -13.00
C GLU A 53 -0.54 10.07 -12.70
N ALA A 54 0.30 9.46 -11.86
CA ALA A 54 1.52 10.09 -11.41
C ALA A 54 2.63 9.99 -12.46
N GLU A 55 3.03 11.11 -13.05
CA GLU A 55 4.26 11.18 -13.85
C GLU A 55 5.49 11.27 -12.94
N THR A 56 6.27 10.20 -12.83
CA THR A 56 7.45 10.17 -11.95
C THR A 56 8.73 10.66 -12.62
N GLY A 57 8.71 10.87 -13.95
CA GLY A 57 9.90 11.24 -14.74
C GLY A 57 10.98 10.14 -14.81
N GLU A 58 10.73 8.99 -14.19
CA GLU A 58 11.63 7.84 -14.17
C GLU A 58 11.35 6.91 -15.35
N GLY A 59 12.39 6.18 -15.79
CA GLY A 59 12.28 5.27 -16.93
C GLY A 59 11.32 4.11 -16.67
N GLY A 60 10.37 3.90 -17.59
CA GLY A 60 9.41 2.80 -17.54
C GLY A 60 8.08 3.16 -16.84
N PRO A 61 7.05 2.31 -17.02
CA PRO A 61 5.72 2.53 -16.45
C PRO A 61 5.73 2.40 -14.92
N ILE A 62 4.86 3.13 -14.24
CA ILE A 62 4.82 3.21 -12.78
C ILE A 62 4.46 1.86 -12.14
N GLU A 63 3.65 1.06 -12.84
CA GLU A 63 3.22 -0.27 -12.42
C GLU A 63 4.38 -1.26 -12.34
N ALA A 64 5.44 -1.05 -13.14
CA ALA A 64 6.64 -1.88 -13.05
C ALA A 64 7.38 -1.73 -11.72
N ARG A 65 7.10 -0.66 -10.96
CA ARG A 65 7.71 -0.36 -9.66
C ARG A 65 6.88 -0.90 -8.49
N LEU A 66 5.62 -1.31 -8.71
CA LEU A 66 4.73 -1.89 -7.69
C LEU A 66 5.16 -3.31 -7.27
N THR A 67 6.33 -3.41 -6.63
CA THR A 67 6.98 -4.68 -6.31
C THR A 67 7.58 -4.65 -4.91
N ALA A 68 7.66 -5.82 -4.25
CA ALA A 68 8.26 -5.92 -2.92
C ALA A 68 9.69 -5.35 -2.81
N PRO A 69 10.60 -5.51 -3.79
CA PRO A 69 11.93 -4.90 -3.73
C PRO A 69 11.91 -3.37 -3.64
N HIS A 70 10.97 -2.70 -4.33
CA HIS A 70 10.86 -1.23 -4.26
C HIS A 70 10.30 -0.77 -2.92
N VAL A 71 9.38 -1.54 -2.32
CA VAL A 71 8.91 -1.29 -0.94
C VAL A 71 10.05 -1.41 0.05
N VAL A 72 10.86 -2.46 -0.05
CA VAL A 72 12.05 -2.64 0.80
C VAL A 72 13.04 -1.47 0.62
N ALA A 73 13.24 -1.00 -0.62
CA ALA A 73 14.09 0.16 -0.89
C ALA A 73 13.52 1.46 -0.31
N ALA A 74 12.20 1.66 -0.35
CA ALA A 74 11.53 2.80 0.28
C ALA A 74 11.71 2.77 1.80
N TRP A 75 11.44 1.62 2.44
CA TRP A 75 11.65 1.44 3.88
C TRP A 75 13.08 1.69 4.33
N ALA A 76 14.07 1.27 3.53
CA ALA A 76 15.48 1.45 3.84
C ALA A 76 15.91 2.93 3.89
N ARG A 77 15.13 3.83 3.28
CA ARG A 77 15.38 5.28 3.27
C ARG A 77 14.62 6.02 4.37
N CYS A 78 13.63 5.40 5.01
CA CYS A 78 12.90 5.99 6.12
C CYS A 78 13.74 6.10 7.40
N SER A 79 13.55 7.18 8.15
CA SER A 79 13.98 7.22 9.54
C SER A 79 13.17 6.24 10.40
N SER A 80 13.76 5.81 11.52
CA SER A 80 13.10 4.88 12.45
C SER A 80 11.78 5.41 13.02
N VAL A 81 11.67 6.73 13.21
CA VAL A 81 10.43 7.38 13.65
C VAL A 81 9.35 7.24 12.59
N ARG A 82 9.69 7.54 11.33
CA ARG A 82 8.77 7.43 10.19
C ARG A 82 8.34 5.99 9.96
N THR A 83 9.27 5.04 10.07
CA THR A 83 8.96 3.61 9.99
C THR A 83 7.93 3.20 11.03
N ALA A 84 8.16 3.53 12.31
CA ALA A 84 7.23 3.18 13.37
C ALA A 84 5.83 3.83 13.19
N GLN A 85 5.78 5.05 12.66
CA GLN A 85 4.53 5.75 12.32
C GLN A 85 3.77 5.03 11.20
N ALA A 86 4.46 4.72 10.11
CA ALA A 86 3.88 4.04 8.96
C ALA A 86 3.40 2.62 9.29
N GLU A 87 4.16 1.86 10.09
CA GLU A 87 3.77 0.54 10.58
C GLU A 87 2.48 0.58 11.42
N ARG A 88 2.36 1.56 12.34
CA ARG A 88 1.12 1.76 13.11
C ARG A 88 -0.07 2.08 12.23
N ALA A 89 0.12 2.96 11.24
CA ALA A 89 -0.94 3.27 10.27
C ALA A 89 -1.34 2.04 9.47
N ALA A 90 -0.37 1.29 8.93
CA ALA A 90 -0.62 0.09 8.14
C ALA A 90 -1.40 -0.95 8.96
N GLN A 91 -1.00 -1.18 10.20
CA GLN A 91 -1.71 -2.09 11.10
C GLN A 91 -3.15 -1.62 11.34
N ARG A 92 -3.39 -0.32 11.58
CA ARG A 92 -4.76 0.21 11.72
C ARG A 92 -5.60 0.00 10.46
N LEU A 93 -5.02 0.18 9.27
CA LEU A 93 -5.74 -0.06 8.01
C LEU A 93 -6.06 -1.55 7.84
N THR A 94 -5.13 -2.44 8.18
CA THR A 94 -5.34 -3.90 8.19
C THR A 94 -6.45 -4.29 9.15
N ASP A 95 -6.44 -3.78 10.39
CA ASP A 95 -7.45 -4.04 11.41
C ASP A 95 -8.84 -3.51 11.01
N ALA A 96 -8.88 -2.39 10.30
CA ALA A 96 -10.09 -1.85 9.69
C ALA A 96 -10.55 -2.65 8.45
N GLY A 97 -9.80 -3.68 8.03
CA GLY A 97 -10.13 -4.55 6.91
C GLY A 97 -9.94 -3.89 5.55
N LEU A 98 -8.93 -3.01 5.40
CA LEU A 98 -8.61 -2.38 4.11
C LEU A 98 -7.69 -3.24 3.24
N GLY A 99 -7.07 -4.28 3.80
CA GLY A 99 -6.22 -5.21 3.06
C GLY A 99 -7.00 -6.01 2.02
N GLY A 100 -6.47 -6.06 0.79
CA GLY A 100 -7.04 -6.81 -0.33
C GLY A 100 -8.25 -6.15 -1.00
N LEU A 101 -8.59 -4.90 -0.64
CA LEU A 101 -9.65 -4.16 -1.30
C LEU A 101 -9.20 -3.71 -2.69
N GLY A 102 -10.14 -3.70 -3.64
CA GLY A 102 -9.92 -3.02 -4.93
C GLY A 102 -9.76 -1.50 -4.74
N THR A 103 -9.01 -0.85 -5.62
CA THR A 103 -8.61 0.56 -5.52
C THR A 103 -9.75 1.52 -5.21
N GLN A 104 -10.88 1.41 -5.93
CA GLN A 104 -12.05 2.26 -5.70
C GLN A 104 -12.61 2.12 -4.27
N SER A 105 -12.77 0.88 -3.79
CA SER A 105 -13.27 0.61 -2.44
C SER A 105 -12.26 1.04 -1.37
N LEU A 106 -10.97 0.85 -1.64
CA LEU A 106 -9.90 1.34 -0.77
C LEU A 106 -9.98 2.85 -0.58
N LEU A 107 -10.01 3.62 -1.68
CA LEU A 107 -10.01 5.08 -1.63
C LEU A 107 -11.24 5.62 -0.89
N VAL A 108 -12.42 5.05 -1.11
CA VAL A 108 -13.65 5.46 -0.41
C VAL A 108 -13.56 5.18 1.10
N ARG A 109 -13.06 4.01 1.51
CA ARG A 109 -12.91 3.71 2.95
C ARG A 109 -11.80 4.53 3.57
N LEU A 110 -10.72 4.78 2.83
CA LEU A 110 -9.62 5.62 3.27
C LEU A 110 -10.07 7.08 3.44
N SER A 111 -10.91 7.63 2.56
CA SER A 111 -11.44 8.99 2.73
C SER A 111 -12.24 9.15 4.02
N THR A 112 -13.03 8.15 4.40
CA THR A 112 -13.72 8.16 5.70
C THR A 112 -12.72 8.12 6.86
N ILE A 113 -11.76 7.19 6.84
CA ILE A 113 -10.75 7.07 7.90
C ILE A 113 -9.97 8.38 8.05
N VAL A 114 -9.56 9.00 6.95
CA VAL A 114 -8.79 10.25 6.96
C VAL A 114 -9.65 11.42 7.45
N GLY A 115 -10.90 11.52 7.01
CA GLY A 115 -11.82 12.59 7.46
C GLY A 115 -12.20 12.50 8.93
N GLU A 116 -12.11 11.32 9.55
CA GLU A 116 -12.38 11.09 10.98
C GLU A 116 -11.11 11.06 11.84
N ALA A 117 -9.92 11.10 11.22
CA ALA A 117 -8.66 10.92 11.93
C ALA A 117 -8.27 12.15 12.76
N ASP A 118 -7.72 11.91 13.95
CA ASP A 118 -7.06 12.96 14.73
C ASP A 118 -5.66 13.31 14.16
N ALA A 119 -5.04 14.37 14.67
CA ALA A 119 -3.75 14.85 14.18
C ALA A 119 -2.64 13.78 14.26
N GLY A 120 -2.59 12.97 15.32
CA GLY A 120 -1.57 11.93 15.45
C GLY A 120 -1.82 10.76 14.50
N GLN A 121 -3.09 10.43 14.24
CA GLN A 121 -3.47 9.44 13.24
C GLN A 121 -3.14 9.91 11.82
N LEU A 122 -3.35 11.20 11.53
CA LEU A 122 -2.99 11.81 10.24
C LEU A 122 -1.46 11.81 10.04
N ASP A 123 -0.67 12.11 11.06
CA ASP A 123 0.80 12.04 10.98
C ASP A 123 1.29 10.62 10.66
N ASP A 124 0.71 9.61 11.31
CA ASP A 124 1.02 8.22 11.02
C ASP A 124 0.58 7.81 9.60
N LEU A 125 -0.59 8.27 9.13
CA LEU A 125 -1.07 8.01 7.75
C LEU A 125 -0.19 8.70 6.71
N ASN A 126 0.25 9.94 6.98
CA ASN A 126 1.21 10.66 6.15
C ASN A 126 2.53 9.88 6.00
N ALA A 127 3.01 9.27 7.09
CA ALA A 127 4.18 8.41 7.04
C ALA A 127 3.99 7.20 6.13
N LEU A 128 2.84 6.53 6.24
CA LEU A 128 2.52 5.38 5.41
C LEU A 128 2.42 5.75 3.92
N VAL A 129 1.75 6.85 3.60
CA VAL A 129 1.63 7.34 2.22
C VAL A 129 2.99 7.82 1.69
N GLY A 130 3.86 8.36 2.54
CA GLY A 130 5.25 8.69 2.18
C GLY A 130 6.04 7.48 1.70
N VAL A 131 5.94 6.35 2.40
CA VAL A 131 6.55 5.08 2.00
C VAL A 131 5.95 4.56 0.69
N ALA A 132 4.62 4.63 0.56
CA ALA A 132 3.94 4.22 -0.66
C ALA A 132 4.37 5.06 -1.88
N ALA A 133 4.49 6.37 -1.73
CA ALA A 133 4.97 7.27 -2.78
C ALA A 133 6.44 7.00 -3.13
N ALA A 134 7.30 6.82 -2.12
CA ALA A 134 8.70 6.45 -2.29
C ALA A 134 8.91 5.06 -2.92
N THR A 135 7.87 4.21 -2.94
CA THR A 135 7.87 2.94 -3.70
C THR A 135 7.67 3.19 -5.19
N LEU A 136 6.97 4.27 -5.57
CA LEU A 136 6.68 4.62 -6.96
C LEU A 136 7.81 5.40 -7.64
N ALA A 137 8.64 6.09 -6.86
CA ALA A 137 9.76 6.87 -7.37
C ALA A 137 10.88 6.99 -6.33
N ASP A 138 12.11 6.71 -6.75
CA ASP A 138 13.32 6.83 -5.94
C ASP A 138 13.61 8.28 -5.54
N ALA A 139 13.21 9.24 -6.38
CA ALA A 139 13.40 10.66 -6.12
C ALA A 139 12.55 11.19 -4.95
N ILE A 140 11.50 10.46 -4.54
CA ILE A 140 10.63 10.87 -3.43
C ILE A 140 11.27 10.46 -2.11
N ASP A 141 11.49 11.45 -1.23
CA ASP A 141 11.91 11.22 0.15
C ASP A 141 10.71 10.75 1.00
N PRO A 142 10.71 9.52 1.54
CA PRO A 142 9.60 9.01 2.34
C PRO A 142 9.43 9.71 3.70
N ASP A 143 10.47 10.42 4.17
CA ASP A 143 10.40 11.25 5.37
C ASP A 143 9.84 12.65 5.06
N GLY A 144 9.70 13.00 3.79
CA GLY A 144 9.09 14.24 3.33
C GLY A 144 7.58 14.32 3.56
N GLU A 145 7.07 15.53 3.79
CA GLU A 145 5.66 15.75 4.14
C GLU A 145 4.78 16.23 2.96
N ILE A 146 5.37 16.91 1.98
CA ILE A 146 4.62 17.76 1.03
C ILE A 146 3.69 16.95 0.11
N GLY A 147 4.14 15.82 -0.43
CA GLY A 147 3.32 14.97 -1.32
C GLY A 147 2.20 14.22 -0.58
N PRO A 148 2.54 13.43 0.45
CA PRO A 148 1.58 12.62 1.21
C PRO A 148 0.43 13.44 1.83
N GLY A 149 0.75 14.62 2.38
CA GLY A 149 -0.25 15.48 3.01
C GLY A 149 -1.28 16.04 2.04
N ILE A 150 -0.88 16.37 0.81
CA ILE A 150 -1.82 16.86 -0.23
C ILE A 150 -2.77 15.75 -0.67
N TRP A 151 -2.24 14.52 -0.85
CA TRP A 151 -3.03 13.38 -1.29
C TRP A 151 -4.10 12.99 -0.24
N LEU A 152 -3.69 12.87 1.03
CA LEU A 152 -4.61 12.61 2.13
C LEU A 152 -5.57 13.79 2.36
N GLY A 153 -5.10 15.04 2.28
CA GLY A 153 -5.95 16.23 2.39
C GLY A 153 -7.04 16.27 1.34
N THR A 154 -6.75 15.83 0.10
CA THR A 154 -7.75 15.71 -0.96
C THR A 154 -8.85 14.71 -0.57
N LEU A 155 -8.48 13.54 -0.04
CA LEU A 155 -9.45 12.54 0.43
C LEU A 155 -10.30 13.07 1.60
N ALA A 156 -9.69 13.81 2.53
CA ALA A 156 -10.40 14.42 3.65
C ALA A 156 -11.46 15.42 3.17
N ILE A 157 -11.08 16.34 2.27
CA ILE A 157 -11.98 17.36 1.70
C ILE A 157 -13.15 16.70 0.96
N MET A 158 -12.90 15.63 0.20
CA MET A 158 -13.98 14.89 -0.46
C MET A 158 -14.97 14.31 0.54
N HIS A 159 -14.48 13.70 1.63
CA HIS A 159 -15.34 13.17 2.67
C HIS A 159 -16.18 14.26 3.35
N GLU A 160 -15.55 15.38 3.72
CA GLU A 160 -16.22 16.54 4.33
C GLU A 160 -17.34 17.10 3.44
N ASN A 161 -17.14 17.10 2.13
CA ASN A 161 -18.13 17.56 1.15
C ASN A 161 -19.23 16.52 0.86
N GLY A 162 -19.10 15.29 1.36
CA GLY A 162 -19.98 14.17 1.00
C GLY A 162 -19.73 13.62 -0.41
N ASP A 163 -18.62 14.00 -1.04
CA ASP A 163 -18.15 13.45 -2.30
C ASP A 163 -17.46 12.10 -2.09
N ARG A 164 -17.11 11.44 -3.21
CA ARG A 164 -16.37 10.17 -3.18
C ARG A 164 -15.26 10.17 -4.24
N PRO A 165 -14.06 9.66 -3.91
CA PRO A 165 -13.02 9.47 -4.92
C PRO A 165 -13.54 8.58 -6.03
N VAL A 166 -13.25 8.91 -7.29
CA VAL A 166 -13.62 8.11 -8.46
C VAL A 166 -12.35 7.81 -9.23
N VAL A 167 -12.07 6.53 -9.41
CA VAL A 167 -11.05 6.07 -10.36
C VAL A 167 -11.74 5.93 -11.70
N GLU A 168 -11.43 6.83 -12.64
CA GLU A 168 -11.93 6.68 -14.01
C GLU A 168 -11.29 5.43 -14.62
N ALA A 169 -12.11 4.56 -15.22
CA ALA A 169 -11.58 3.45 -15.99
C ALA A 169 -10.86 4.05 -17.20
N ALA A 170 -9.57 3.74 -17.36
CA ALA A 170 -8.85 4.08 -18.57
C ALA A 170 -9.64 3.55 -19.79
N PRO A 171 -9.86 4.37 -20.83
CA PRO A 171 -10.72 4.04 -21.97
C PRO A 171 -10.21 2.86 -22.81
#